data_AF-A0A0Q6VEM7-F1
#
_entry.id   AF-A0A0Q6VEM7-F1
#
_cell.length_a   1.000
_cell.length_b   1.000
_cell.length_c   1.000
_cell.angle_alpha   90.00
_cell.angle_beta   90.00
_cell.angle_gamma   90.00
#
_symmetry.space_group_name_H-M   'P 1'
#
loop_
_entity.id
_entity.type
_entity.pdbx_description
1 polymer ?
#
loop_
_entity_poly.entity_id
_entity_poly.type
_entity_poly.pdbx_seq_one_letter_code
_entity_poly.pdbx_strand_id
1 'polypeptide(L)'
;MVLDDPDPDEVAQAMARLTGPFAVRSSGLAEDTAAASFAGQLETVLGVVGVDQALAAIATCRASGRSSRARAYASRMQAPVESHVPVIVQQLVPADLAGVAFTQDPRSGARAVAIEAAWGLGESVVSGRVVPDAFTLVDGGEIETTTGSKATRLDHREGALRRTAVAAADRRRPVLSAEQAREVAEAALRAEAVHGTVVDVEWAIAGGTLWLLQVRPITGVIGPRERPEAPVGDAIVQGVGASPGRVSGRVRVVRDLDGFGAVEPGDVLVCRTTDPAWTPLFGIAAAVVTETGGALSHAAIVARELGIPAVVGADGARARLAGMEWVVVDGDHGTVSSAP
;
A
#
# COMPACT_ATOMS: atom_id res chain seq x y z
N MET A 1 -25.41 24.80 -0.27
CA MET A 1 -25.92 24.09 -1.45
C MET A 1 -25.56 22.63 -1.25
N VAL A 2 -26.51 21.83 -0.78
CA VAL A 2 -26.32 20.40 -0.52
C VAL A 2 -26.20 19.76 -1.90
N LEU A 3 -25.04 19.20 -2.22
CA LEU A 3 -24.81 18.48 -3.47
C LEU A 3 -25.52 17.14 -3.35
N ASP A 4 -26.49 16.92 -4.24
CA ASP A 4 -27.52 15.89 -4.15
C ASP A 4 -26.94 14.52 -3.79
N ASP A 5 -27.51 13.92 -2.74
CA ASP A 5 -27.38 12.49 -2.52
C ASP A 5 -27.77 11.79 -3.83
N PRO A 6 -27.00 10.79 -4.28
CA PRO A 6 -27.28 10.16 -5.55
C PRO A 6 -28.69 9.57 -5.51
N ASP A 7 -29.47 9.78 -6.57
CA ASP A 7 -30.81 9.23 -6.67
C ASP A 7 -30.72 7.69 -6.54
N PRO A 8 -31.39 7.08 -5.55
CA PRO A 8 -31.42 5.63 -5.38
C PRO A 8 -31.79 4.88 -6.67
N ASP A 9 -32.69 5.43 -7.49
CA ASP A 9 -33.15 4.79 -8.72
C ASP A 9 -32.07 4.82 -9.81
N GLU A 10 -31.30 5.91 -9.91
CA GLU A 10 -30.16 5.99 -10.83
C GLU A 10 -29.05 5.01 -10.42
N VAL A 11 -28.75 4.91 -9.12
CA VAL A 11 -27.78 3.96 -8.58
C VAL A 11 -28.25 2.52 -8.85
N ALA A 12 -29.52 2.21 -8.59
CA ALA A 12 -30.11 0.90 -8.85
C ALA A 12 -30.01 0.53 -10.34
N GLN A 13 -30.36 1.45 -11.24
CA GLN A 13 -30.30 1.23 -12.68
C GLN A 13 -28.87 1.03 -13.18
N ALA A 14 -27.90 1.76 -12.61
CA ALA A 14 -26.49 1.57 -12.91
C ALA A 14 -25.96 0.22 -12.42
N MET A 15 -26.29 -0.16 -11.18
CA MET A 15 -25.88 -1.43 -10.59
C MET A 15 -26.52 -2.64 -11.30
N ALA A 16 -27.75 -2.52 -11.79
CA ALA A 16 -28.43 -3.58 -12.53
C ALA A 16 -27.71 -3.99 -13.83
N ARG A 17 -26.81 -3.15 -14.36
CA ARG A 17 -25.97 -3.45 -15.53
C ARG A 17 -24.72 -4.28 -15.17
N LEU A 18 -24.46 -4.49 -13.89
CA LEU A 18 -23.28 -5.15 -13.35
C LEU A 18 -23.69 -6.35 -12.48
N THR A 19 -22.76 -7.27 -12.24
CA THR A 19 -22.99 -8.39 -11.31
C THR A 19 -22.27 -8.14 -10.01
N GLY A 20 -22.99 -8.09 -8.88
CA GLY A 20 -22.40 -7.91 -7.55
C GLY A 20 -21.62 -9.14 -7.06
N PRO A 21 -20.83 -9.01 -5.98
CA PRO A 21 -20.67 -7.83 -5.11
C PRO A 21 -19.87 -6.69 -5.76
N PHE A 22 -19.86 -5.52 -5.11
CA PHE A 22 -19.23 -4.29 -5.62
C PHE A 22 -18.09 -3.78 -4.73
N ALA A 23 -17.15 -3.08 -5.37
CA ALA A 23 -16.19 -2.19 -4.75
C ALA A 23 -16.62 -0.75 -5.04
N VAL A 24 -16.73 0.06 -3.99
CA VAL A 24 -17.07 1.49 -4.07
C VAL A 24 -15.84 2.27 -3.67
N ARG A 25 -15.29 3.06 -4.60
CA ARG A 25 -13.99 3.72 -4.46
C ARG A 25 -14.15 5.22 -4.62
N SER A 26 -13.54 5.98 -3.72
CA SER A 26 -13.26 7.39 -3.99
C SER A 26 -12.31 7.52 -5.19
N SER A 27 -12.49 8.58 -5.98
CA SER A 27 -11.68 8.88 -7.18
C SER A 27 -11.49 10.39 -7.29
N GLY A 28 -10.70 10.97 -6.38
CA GLY A 28 -10.41 12.40 -6.37
C GLY A 28 -9.77 12.86 -7.69
N LEU A 29 -10.07 14.07 -8.12
CA LEU A 29 -9.44 14.71 -9.29
C LEU A 29 -7.99 15.13 -9.06
N ALA A 30 -7.62 15.35 -7.80
CA ALA A 30 -6.28 15.68 -7.31
C ALA A 30 -5.60 14.49 -6.62
N GLU A 31 -6.30 13.37 -6.50
CA GLU A 31 -5.73 12.05 -6.20
C GLU A 31 -4.90 11.60 -7.43
N ASP A 32 -3.80 10.88 -7.19
CA ASP A 32 -2.98 10.26 -8.24
C ASP A 32 -2.23 11.21 -9.21
N THR A 33 -1.75 12.34 -8.68
CA THR A 33 -0.83 13.21 -9.43
C THR A 33 0.62 12.77 -9.27
N ALA A 34 1.50 13.22 -10.18
CA ALA A 34 2.94 13.01 -10.05
C ALA A 34 3.53 13.57 -8.73
N ALA A 35 2.84 14.55 -8.12
CA ALA A 35 3.26 15.23 -6.90
C ALA A 35 2.61 14.68 -5.62
N ALA A 36 1.46 14.01 -5.70
CA ALA A 36 0.75 13.52 -4.53
C ALA A 36 -0.05 12.25 -4.85
N SER A 37 0.22 11.17 -4.11
CA SER A 37 -0.47 9.89 -4.29
C SER A 37 -1.80 9.78 -3.55
N PHE A 38 -2.01 10.60 -2.51
CA PHE A 38 -3.14 10.46 -1.58
C PHE A 38 -3.31 9.03 -1.04
N ALA A 39 -2.22 8.25 -0.97
CA ALA A 39 -2.27 6.84 -0.62
C ALA A 39 -3.04 6.63 0.71
N GLY A 40 -4.13 5.86 0.63
CA GLY A 40 -5.03 5.58 1.75
C GLY A 40 -5.80 6.80 2.29
N GLN A 41 -5.59 8.03 1.81
CA GLN A 41 -6.26 9.22 2.33
C GLN A 41 -7.76 9.29 2.00
N LEU A 42 -8.19 8.50 1.02
CA LEU A 42 -9.58 8.35 0.63
C LEU A 42 -10.10 6.96 0.96
N GLU A 43 -11.42 6.80 1.01
CA GLU A 43 -12.06 5.55 1.44
C GLU A 43 -12.39 4.66 0.24
N THR A 44 -12.27 3.36 0.47
CA THR A 44 -12.78 2.32 -0.42
C THR A 44 -13.58 1.32 0.42
N VAL A 45 -14.79 1.02 -0.03
CA VAL A 45 -15.67 0.03 0.61
C VAL A 45 -15.80 -1.18 -0.32
N LEU A 46 -15.33 -2.34 0.14
CA LEU A 46 -15.39 -3.60 -0.62
C LEU A 46 -16.56 -4.47 -0.14
N GLY A 47 -17.03 -5.35 -1.01
CA GLY A 47 -18.04 -6.37 -0.65
C GLY A 47 -19.45 -5.81 -0.50
N VAL A 48 -19.75 -4.72 -1.21
CA VAL A 48 -21.05 -4.05 -1.17
C VAL A 48 -22.08 -4.90 -1.92
N VAL A 49 -23.23 -5.16 -1.28
CA VAL A 49 -24.34 -5.95 -1.83
C VAL A 49 -25.64 -5.16 -1.74
N GLY A 50 -26.27 -4.93 -2.90
CA GLY A 50 -27.54 -4.22 -2.99
C GLY A 50 -27.41 -2.69 -2.94
N VAL A 51 -28.50 -2.01 -3.31
CA VAL A 51 -28.53 -0.55 -3.51
C VAL A 51 -28.32 0.21 -2.21
N ASP A 52 -28.96 -0.22 -1.11
CA ASP A 52 -28.85 0.45 0.19
C ASP A 52 -27.40 0.49 0.70
N GLN A 53 -26.67 -0.63 0.60
CA GLN A 53 -25.26 -0.67 0.96
C GLN A 53 -24.41 0.20 0.02
N ALA A 54 -24.75 0.26 -1.27
CA ALA A 54 -24.04 1.09 -2.23
C ALA A 54 -24.23 2.58 -1.93
N LEU A 55 -25.44 3.03 -1.59
CA LEU A 55 -25.70 4.41 -1.18
C LEU A 55 -24.90 4.78 0.07
N ALA A 56 -24.88 3.92 1.09
CA ALA A 56 -24.09 4.13 2.30
C ALA A 56 -22.58 4.17 2.01
N ALA A 57 -22.09 3.30 1.12
CA ALA A 57 -20.70 3.28 0.70
C ALA A 57 -20.31 4.53 -0.10
N ILE A 58 -21.18 5.00 -1.01
CA ILE A 58 -20.98 6.24 -1.78
C ILE A 58 -20.90 7.44 -0.82
N ALA A 59 -21.80 7.52 0.16
CA ALA A 59 -21.76 8.58 1.17
C ALA A 59 -20.44 8.56 1.96
N THR A 60 -19.96 7.37 2.34
CA THR A 60 -18.68 7.17 3.02
C THR A 60 -17.50 7.67 2.18
N CYS A 61 -17.41 7.24 0.91
CA CYS A 61 -16.37 7.66 -0.02
C CYS A 61 -16.41 9.18 -0.29
N ARG A 62 -17.58 9.77 -0.48
CA ARG A 62 -17.72 11.24 -0.65
C ARG A 62 -17.30 12.01 0.60
N ALA A 63 -17.58 11.48 1.79
CA ALA A 63 -17.21 12.10 3.06
C ALA A 63 -15.69 12.06 3.29
N SER A 64 -14.99 11.04 2.80
CA SER A 64 -13.55 10.86 3.03
C SER A 64 -12.71 12.04 2.52
N GLY A 65 -13.08 12.62 1.37
CA GLY A 65 -12.40 13.80 0.81
C GLY A 65 -12.43 15.03 1.71
N ARG A 66 -13.41 15.12 2.62
CA ARG A 66 -13.57 16.24 3.56
C ARG A 66 -13.04 15.92 4.96
N SER A 67 -12.49 14.74 5.17
CA SER A 67 -11.92 14.32 6.45
C SER A 67 -10.76 15.23 6.87
N SER A 68 -10.54 15.34 8.18
CA SER A 68 -9.39 16.09 8.73
C SER A 68 -8.06 15.56 8.21
N ARG A 69 -7.94 14.24 8.06
CA ARG A 69 -6.75 13.56 7.50
C ARG A 69 -6.48 13.94 6.04
N ALA A 70 -7.50 13.87 5.17
CA ALA A 70 -7.35 14.23 3.76
C ALA A 70 -6.97 15.71 3.58
N ARG A 71 -7.56 16.60 4.38
CA ARG A 71 -7.23 18.04 4.38
C ARG A 71 -5.81 18.32 4.87
N ALA A 72 -5.39 17.65 5.94
CA ALA A 72 -4.02 17.80 6.48
C ALA A 72 -2.98 17.32 5.47
N TYR A 73 -3.22 16.18 4.81
CA TYR A 73 -2.37 15.67 3.75
C TYR A 73 -2.31 16.64 2.56
N ALA A 74 -3.46 17.07 2.03
CA ALA A 74 -3.53 18.01 0.92
C ALA A 74 -2.78 19.33 1.22
N SER A 75 -2.97 19.88 2.43
CA SER A 75 -2.23 21.07 2.87
C SER A 75 -0.72 20.85 2.89
N ARG A 76 -0.25 19.67 3.29
CA ARG A 76 1.19 19.34 3.36
C ARG A 76 1.79 19.15 1.97
N MET A 77 1.05 18.51 1.07
CA MET A 77 1.46 18.31 -0.32
C MET A 77 1.21 19.54 -1.21
N GLN A 78 0.65 20.62 -0.65
CA GLN A 78 0.22 21.80 -1.40
C GLN A 78 -0.77 21.46 -2.54
N ALA A 79 -1.54 20.39 -2.35
CA ALA A 79 -2.56 19.93 -3.28
C ALA A 79 -3.92 20.60 -2.98
N PRO A 80 -4.78 20.79 -3.99
CA PRO A 80 -6.10 21.35 -3.77
C PRO A 80 -6.95 20.42 -2.91
N VAL A 81 -7.71 20.99 -1.98
CA VAL A 81 -8.73 20.26 -1.22
C VAL A 81 -9.99 20.20 -2.08
N GLU A 82 -10.37 19.00 -2.49
CA GLU A 82 -11.60 18.82 -3.24
C GLU A 82 -12.84 19.03 -2.38
N SER A 83 -13.72 19.89 -2.87
CA SER A 83 -15.04 20.10 -2.26
C SER A 83 -15.96 18.91 -2.48
N HIS A 84 -15.71 18.09 -3.51
CA HIS A 84 -16.48 16.91 -3.87
C HIS A 84 -15.55 15.85 -4.49
N VAL A 85 -15.55 14.64 -3.94
CA VAL A 85 -14.79 13.51 -4.48
C VAL A 85 -15.72 12.63 -5.32
N PRO A 86 -15.45 12.44 -6.63
CA PRO A 86 -16.12 11.45 -7.45
C PRO A 86 -16.05 10.05 -6.85
N VAL A 87 -17.06 9.22 -7.12
CA VAL A 87 -17.11 7.83 -6.62
C VAL A 87 -17.34 6.88 -7.77
N ILE A 88 -16.56 5.80 -7.79
CA ILE A 88 -16.65 4.71 -8.76
C ILE A 88 -17.30 3.52 -8.06
N VAL A 89 -18.34 2.94 -8.69
CA VAL A 89 -18.91 1.65 -8.30
C VAL A 89 -18.49 0.63 -9.34
N GLN A 90 -17.68 -0.34 -8.93
CA GLN A 90 -17.09 -1.36 -9.79
C GLN A 90 -17.51 -2.75 -9.29
N GLN A 91 -17.65 -3.72 -10.20
CA GLN A 91 -17.78 -5.12 -9.81
C GLN A 91 -16.53 -5.57 -9.04
N LEU A 92 -16.72 -6.18 -7.87
CA LEU A 92 -15.62 -6.73 -7.08
C LEU A 92 -15.16 -8.05 -7.71
N VAL A 93 -13.92 -8.09 -8.15
CA VAL A 93 -13.29 -9.33 -8.64
C VAL A 93 -13.09 -10.29 -7.45
N PRO A 94 -13.61 -11.53 -7.50
CA PRO A 94 -13.44 -12.52 -6.43
C PRO A 94 -12.03 -13.13 -6.49
N ALA A 95 -11.03 -12.31 -6.16
CA ALA A 95 -9.63 -12.63 -6.34
C ALA A 95 -9.18 -13.86 -5.54
N ASP A 96 -8.53 -14.80 -6.22
CA ASP A 96 -7.75 -15.88 -5.58
C ASP A 96 -6.43 -15.32 -5.07
N LEU A 97 -5.83 -14.43 -5.87
CA LEU A 97 -4.58 -13.72 -5.67
C LEU A 97 -4.76 -12.27 -6.12
N ALA A 98 -4.12 -11.33 -5.43
CA ALA A 98 -4.12 -9.94 -5.87
C ALA A 98 -2.86 -9.23 -5.38
N GLY A 99 -2.59 -8.09 -6.00
CA GLY A 99 -1.37 -7.37 -5.75
C GLY A 99 -1.31 -6.02 -6.43
N VAL A 100 -0.11 -5.46 -6.37
CA VAL A 100 0.27 -4.23 -7.07
C VAL A 100 1.50 -4.50 -7.94
N ALA A 101 1.63 -3.78 -9.04
CA ALA A 101 2.78 -3.84 -9.94
C ALA A 101 3.22 -2.42 -10.30
N PHE A 102 4.49 -2.12 -10.10
CA PHE A 102 5.12 -0.84 -10.42
C PHE A 102 6.07 -1.09 -11.59
N THR A 103 5.95 -0.33 -12.68
CA THR A 103 6.77 -0.53 -13.89
C THR A 103 8.19 0.06 -13.79
N GLN A 104 8.50 0.69 -12.66
CA GLN A 104 9.83 1.08 -12.24
C GLN A 104 9.97 0.72 -10.76
N ASP A 105 11.14 0.22 -10.32
CA ASP A 105 11.36 -0.05 -8.91
C ASP A 105 11.42 1.28 -8.13
N PRO A 106 10.44 1.57 -7.27
CA PRO A 106 10.35 2.86 -6.59
C PRO A 106 11.41 3.04 -5.51
N ARG A 107 12.21 2.01 -5.19
CA ARG A 107 13.28 2.07 -4.18
C ARG A 107 14.63 2.45 -4.77
N SER A 108 14.91 1.95 -5.98
CA SER A 108 16.21 2.10 -6.65
C SER A 108 16.16 3.04 -7.85
N GLY A 109 14.97 3.31 -8.39
CA GLY A 109 14.79 4.00 -9.66
C GLY A 109 15.14 3.15 -10.89
N ALA A 110 15.50 1.87 -10.69
CA ALA A 110 15.85 0.97 -11.77
C ALA A 110 14.64 0.69 -12.67
N ARG A 111 14.88 0.56 -13.97
CA ARG A 111 13.87 0.15 -14.95
C ARG A 111 13.61 -1.34 -14.83
N ALA A 112 12.79 -1.68 -13.84
CA ALA A 112 12.37 -3.04 -13.54
C ALA A 112 10.91 -3.02 -13.11
N VAL A 113 10.16 -4.07 -13.45
CA VAL A 113 8.79 -4.24 -12.96
C VAL A 113 8.86 -4.90 -11.58
N ALA A 114 8.43 -4.19 -10.55
CA ALA A 114 8.33 -4.68 -9.18
C ALA A 114 6.88 -5.04 -8.86
N ILE A 115 6.63 -6.28 -8.46
CA ILE A 115 5.30 -6.81 -8.16
C ILE A 115 5.25 -7.25 -6.71
N GLU A 116 4.20 -6.88 -6.00
CA GLU A 116 3.88 -7.43 -4.69
C GLU A 116 2.52 -8.11 -4.70
N ALA A 117 2.45 -9.34 -4.18
CA ALA A 117 1.24 -10.16 -4.26
C ALA A 117 0.95 -10.93 -2.97
N ALA A 118 -0.33 -11.18 -2.72
CA ALA A 118 -0.80 -12.02 -1.62
C ALA A 118 -2.06 -12.82 -2.01
N TRP A 119 -2.45 -13.74 -1.12
CA TRP A 119 -3.69 -14.52 -1.24
C TRP A 119 -4.93 -13.64 -1.01
N GLY A 120 -5.98 -13.86 -1.80
CA GLY A 120 -7.26 -13.16 -1.69
C GLY A 120 -7.26 -11.76 -2.30
N LEU A 121 -8.10 -10.88 -1.76
CA LEU A 121 -8.30 -9.50 -2.20
C LEU A 121 -7.07 -8.60 -1.92
N GLY A 122 -6.81 -7.68 -2.85
CA GLY A 122 -5.62 -6.81 -2.84
C GLY A 122 -5.53 -5.81 -1.68
N GLU A 123 -6.63 -5.53 -0.97
CA GLU A 123 -6.66 -4.62 0.19
C GLU A 123 -5.56 -4.93 1.19
N SER A 124 -5.27 -6.21 1.41
CA SER A 124 -4.28 -6.62 2.41
C SER A 124 -2.85 -6.23 2.02
N VAL A 125 -2.54 -6.17 0.72
CA VAL A 125 -1.25 -5.72 0.19
C VAL A 125 -1.14 -4.19 0.30
N VAL A 126 -2.13 -3.47 -0.24
CA VAL A 126 -2.14 -1.99 -0.29
C VAL A 126 -2.12 -1.38 1.12
N SER A 127 -2.93 -1.92 2.03
CA SER A 127 -2.97 -1.49 3.44
C SER A 127 -1.73 -1.91 4.25
N GLY A 128 -0.83 -2.70 3.68
CA GLY A 128 0.35 -3.21 4.38
C GLY A 128 0.03 -4.12 5.58
N ARG A 129 -1.14 -4.77 5.58
CA ARG A 129 -1.57 -5.70 6.66
C ARG A 129 -0.87 -7.06 6.58
N VAL A 130 -0.33 -7.40 5.41
CA VAL A 130 0.46 -8.62 5.19
C VAL A 130 1.87 -8.26 4.75
N VAL A 131 2.81 -9.19 4.93
CA VAL A 131 4.10 -9.16 4.22
C VAL A 131 3.88 -9.96 2.93
N PRO A 132 3.76 -9.30 1.77
CA PRO A 132 3.46 -9.97 0.49
C PRO A 132 4.69 -10.71 -0.04
N ASP A 133 4.49 -11.54 -1.05
CA ASP A 133 5.59 -11.96 -1.92
C ASP A 133 6.01 -10.81 -2.81
N ALA A 134 7.29 -10.74 -3.13
CA ALA A 134 7.85 -9.78 -4.06
C ALA A 134 8.43 -10.50 -5.28
N PHE A 135 8.12 -9.99 -6.47
CA PHE A 135 8.63 -10.48 -7.74
C PHE A 135 9.23 -9.33 -8.53
N THR A 136 10.40 -9.54 -9.14
CA THR A 136 11.07 -8.50 -9.93
C THR A 136 11.37 -9.03 -11.32
N LEU A 137 11.02 -8.25 -12.35
CA LEU A 137 11.41 -8.48 -13.73
C LEU A 137 12.32 -7.34 -14.20
N VAL A 138 13.58 -7.65 -14.49
CA VAL A 138 14.55 -6.71 -15.06
C VAL A 138 14.75 -7.04 -16.55
N ASP A 139 14.56 -6.06 -17.43
CA ASP A 139 14.83 -6.15 -18.87
C ASP A 139 14.28 -7.42 -19.57
N GLY A 140 13.11 -7.91 -19.12
CA GLY A 140 12.49 -9.12 -19.68
C GLY A 140 13.20 -10.44 -19.34
N GLY A 141 14.13 -10.44 -18.39
CA GLY A 141 14.86 -11.61 -17.91
C GLY A 141 14.01 -12.59 -17.09
N GLU A 142 14.67 -13.33 -16.19
CA GLU A 142 14.00 -14.22 -15.24
C GLU A 142 13.30 -13.45 -14.12
N ILE A 143 12.25 -14.05 -13.56
CA ILE A 143 11.55 -13.48 -12.40
C ILE A 143 12.33 -13.81 -11.14
N GLU A 144 12.89 -12.79 -10.50
CA GLU A 144 13.42 -12.92 -9.15
C GLU A 144 12.26 -12.95 -8.15
N THR A 145 12.27 -13.89 -7.20
CA THR A 145 11.18 -14.08 -6.24
C THR A 145 11.68 -14.03 -4.81
N THR A 146 11.02 -13.25 -3.97
CA THR A 146 11.19 -13.27 -2.51
C THR A 146 9.85 -13.60 -1.86
N THR A 147 9.83 -14.65 -1.03
CA THR A 147 8.58 -15.10 -0.39
C THR A 147 8.34 -14.41 0.95
N GLY A 148 7.23 -13.68 1.07
CA GLY A 148 6.74 -13.09 2.31
C GLY A 148 5.88 -14.04 3.15
N SER A 149 5.57 -13.62 4.38
CA SER A 149 4.87 -14.48 5.35
C SER A 149 3.40 -14.72 5.02
N LYS A 150 2.73 -13.75 4.36
CA LYS A 150 1.33 -13.81 3.92
C LYS A 150 0.39 -14.42 4.97
N ALA A 151 0.56 -14.02 6.23
CA ALA A 151 -0.01 -14.73 7.37
C ALA A 151 -1.56 -14.79 7.36
N THR A 152 -2.20 -13.82 6.72
CA THR A 152 -3.66 -13.72 6.57
C THR A 152 -4.04 -13.44 5.13
N ARG A 153 -5.28 -13.78 4.77
CA ARG A 153 -5.93 -13.42 3.51
C ARG A 153 -7.27 -12.75 3.77
N LEU A 154 -7.72 -11.90 2.86
CA LEU A 154 -9.05 -11.32 2.87
C LEU A 154 -9.84 -11.87 1.69
N ASP A 155 -11.01 -12.46 1.94
CA ASP A 155 -11.90 -12.95 0.88
C ASP A 155 -13.30 -12.35 1.06
N HIS A 156 -14.07 -12.28 -0.02
CA HIS A 156 -15.50 -12.07 0.06
C HIS A 156 -16.23 -13.43 0.02
N ARG A 157 -16.80 -13.86 1.14
CA ARG A 157 -17.51 -15.16 1.28
C ARG A 157 -18.82 -14.95 2.01
N GLU A 158 -19.87 -15.66 1.57
CA GLU A 158 -21.19 -15.61 2.21
C GLU A 158 -21.75 -14.17 2.35
N GLY A 159 -21.51 -13.31 1.36
CA GLY A 159 -21.99 -11.93 1.35
C GLY A 159 -21.23 -10.97 2.28
N ALA A 160 -20.06 -11.36 2.81
CA ALA A 160 -19.25 -10.51 3.67
C ALA A 160 -17.75 -10.67 3.43
N LEU A 161 -17.00 -9.62 3.75
CA LEU A 161 -15.54 -9.69 3.84
C LEU A 161 -15.13 -10.50 5.06
N ARG A 162 -14.25 -11.49 4.86
CA ARG A 162 -13.71 -12.33 5.93
C ARG A 162 -12.20 -12.40 5.84
N ARG A 163 -11.54 -11.97 6.91
CA ARG A 163 -10.11 -12.15 7.08
C ARG A 163 -9.84 -13.46 7.79
N THR A 164 -9.03 -14.32 7.18
CA THR A 164 -8.70 -15.64 7.71
C THR A 164 -7.19 -15.86 7.71
N ALA A 165 -6.72 -16.77 8.57
CA ALA A 165 -5.33 -17.18 8.56
C ALA A 165 -5.04 -18.02 7.31
N VAL A 166 -3.92 -17.75 6.64
CA VAL A 166 -3.43 -18.61 5.56
C VAL A 166 -2.86 -19.89 6.17
N ALA A 167 -3.11 -21.03 5.55
CA ALA A 167 -2.59 -22.32 6.00
C ALA A 167 -1.05 -22.30 6.02
N ALA A 168 -0.43 -22.93 7.03
CA ALA A 168 1.02 -22.87 7.21
C ALA A 168 1.82 -23.36 5.99
N ALA A 169 1.27 -24.33 5.25
CA ALA A 169 1.87 -24.84 4.01
C ALA A 169 1.90 -23.78 2.88
N ASP A 170 0.87 -22.93 2.79
CA ASP A 170 0.74 -21.93 1.73
C ASP A 170 1.49 -20.63 2.05
N ARG A 171 1.81 -20.37 3.33
CA ARG A 171 2.56 -19.15 3.74
C ARG A 171 3.95 -19.07 3.14
N ARG A 172 4.62 -20.23 3.00
CA ARG A 172 6.00 -20.32 2.48
C ARG A 172 6.08 -20.65 1.00
N ARG A 173 4.93 -20.74 0.31
CA ARG A 173 4.89 -20.89 -1.14
C ARG A 173 4.74 -19.50 -1.78
N PRO A 174 5.42 -19.23 -2.91
CA PRO A 174 5.09 -18.11 -3.77
C PRO A 174 3.62 -18.14 -4.19
N VAL A 175 2.94 -16.99 -4.16
CA VAL A 175 1.54 -16.89 -4.59
C VAL A 175 1.39 -17.00 -6.11
N LEU A 176 2.37 -16.50 -6.86
CA LEU A 176 2.40 -16.56 -8.32
C LEU A 176 3.41 -17.63 -8.77
N SER A 177 3.09 -18.31 -9.86
CA SER A 177 4.12 -18.96 -10.67
C SER A 177 4.94 -17.91 -11.45
N ALA A 178 6.09 -18.31 -12.00
CA ALA A 178 6.90 -17.42 -12.82
C ALA A 178 6.14 -16.93 -14.06
N GLU A 179 5.30 -17.78 -14.65
CA GLU A 179 4.46 -17.44 -15.80
C GLU A 179 3.39 -16.40 -15.41
N GLN A 180 2.72 -16.57 -14.26
CA GLN A 180 1.74 -15.61 -13.79
C GLN A 180 2.38 -14.26 -13.42
N ALA A 181 3.56 -14.27 -12.77
CA ALA A 181 4.30 -13.05 -12.47
C ALA A 181 4.71 -12.31 -13.76
N ARG A 182 5.10 -13.06 -14.80
CA ARG A 182 5.40 -12.49 -16.12
C ARG A 182 4.17 -11.91 -16.80
N GLU A 183 3.03 -12.60 -16.74
CA GLU A 183 1.75 -12.11 -17.28
C GLU A 183 1.34 -10.78 -16.65
N VAL A 184 1.46 -10.66 -15.33
CA VAL A 184 1.22 -9.41 -14.59
C VAL A 184 2.20 -8.32 -15.04
N ALA A 185 3.50 -8.64 -15.15
CA ALA A 185 4.51 -7.67 -15.56
C ALA A 185 4.25 -7.12 -16.96
N GLU A 186 3.94 -8.00 -17.91
CA GLU A 186 3.62 -7.63 -19.28
C GLU A 186 2.33 -6.80 -19.37
N ALA A 187 1.32 -7.11 -18.55
CA ALA A 187 0.11 -6.30 -18.47
C ALA A 187 0.39 -4.89 -17.92
N ALA A 188 1.24 -4.77 -16.90
CA ALA A 188 1.65 -3.48 -16.35
C ALA A 188 2.44 -2.65 -17.37
N LEU A 189 3.35 -3.26 -18.13
CA LEU A 189 4.09 -2.58 -19.20
C LEU A 189 3.19 -2.13 -20.36
N ARG A 190 2.14 -2.89 -20.69
CA ARG A 190 1.11 -2.43 -21.64
C ARG A 190 0.35 -1.22 -21.10
N ALA A 191 0.05 -1.21 -19.81
CA ALA A 191 -0.60 -0.07 -19.16
C ALA A 191 0.31 1.18 -19.17
N GLU A 192 1.61 1.03 -18.88
CA GLU A 192 2.61 2.11 -19.05
C GLU A 192 2.61 2.65 -20.49
N ALA A 193 2.63 1.77 -21.49
CA ALA A 193 2.67 2.19 -22.89
C ALA A 193 1.43 3.02 -23.30
N VAL A 194 0.25 2.70 -22.74
CA VAL A 194 -0.98 3.48 -22.95
C VAL A 194 -0.93 4.80 -22.17
N HIS A 195 -0.37 4.80 -20.96
CA HIS A 195 -0.34 5.98 -20.10
C HIS A 195 0.77 6.98 -20.48
N GLY A 196 1.85 6.52 -21.13
CA GLY A 196 3.00 7.34 -21.54
C GLY A 196 3.96 7.71 -20.40
N THR A 197 3.83 7.07 -19.24
CA THR A 197 4.71 7.25 -18.07
C THR A 197 4.74 5.96 -17.26
N VAL A 198 5.71 5.83 -16.35
CA VAL A 198 5.77 4.71 -15.41
C VAL A 198 4.52 4.68 -14.51
N VAL A 199 3.96 3.50 -14.29
CA VAL A 199 2.68 3.30 -13.62
C VAL A 199 2.75 2.33 -12.44
N ASP A 200 1.87 2.59 -11.48
CA ASP A 200 1.40 1.70 -10.42
C ASP A 200 0.08 1.09 -10.90
N VAL A 201 -0.01 -0.24 -10.84
CA VAL A 201 -1.17 -1.03 -11.26
C VAL A 201 -1.65 -1.92 -10.12
N GLU A 202 -2.90 -1.76 -9.69
CA GLU A 202 -3.60 -2.76 -8.88
C GLU A 202 -4.15 -3.86 -9.80
N TRP A 203 -3.97 -5.12 -9.42
CA TRP A 203 -4.42 -6.26 -10.21
C TRP A 203 -4.94 -7.41 -9.35
N ALA A 204 -5.71 -8.30 -9.97
CA ALA A 204 -6.21 -9.53 -9.36
C ALA A 204 -6.20 -10.70 -10.35
N ILE A 205 -5.95 -11.90 -9.85
CA ILE A 205 -6.19 -13.15 -10.58
C ILE A 205 -7.38 -13.86 -9.94
N ALA A 206 -8.40 -14.15 -10.73
CA ALA A 206 -9.60 -14.87 -10.32
C ALA A 206 -9.91 -15.97 -11.34
N GLY A 207 -9.97 -17.23 -10.89
CA GLY A 207 -10.22 -18.37 -11.78
C GLY A 207 -9.18 -18.50 -12.90
N GLY A 208 -7.93 -18.08 -12.65
CA GLY A 208 -6.84 -18.09 -13.64
C GLY A 208 -6.88 -16.93 -14.65
N THR A 209 -7.83 -16.00 -14.54
CA THR A 209 -7.88 -14.80 -15.39
C THR A 209 -7.31 -13.60 -14.65
N LEU A 210 -6.38 -12.89 -15.29
CA LEU A 210 -5.83 -11.62 -14.82
C LEU A 210 -6.78 -10.44 -15.10
N TRP A 211 -7.02 -9.62 -14.09
CA TRP A 211 -7.80 -8.39 -14.12
C TRP A 211 -6.93 -7.22 -13.66
N LEU A 212 -6.92 -6.13 -14.42
CA LEU A 212 -6.39 -4.85 -13.94
C LEU A 212 -7.53 -4.07 -13.27
N LEU A 213 -7.30 -3.62 -12.05
CA LEU A 213 -8.31 -2.97 -11.21
C LEU A 213 -8.17 -1.45 -11.21
N GLN A 214 -6.93 -0.97 -11.21
CA GLN A 214 -6.58 0.45 -11.24
C GLN A 214 -5.20 0.62 -11.89
N VAL A 215 -5.01 1.73 -12.59
CA VAL A 215 -3.72 2.15 -13.15
C VAL A 215 -3.57 3.63 -12.87
N ARG A 216 -2.39 4.04 -12.38
CA ARG A 216 -2.05 5.44 -12.15
C ARG A 216 -0.55 5.69 -12.32
N PRO A 217 -0.09 6.93 -12.54
CA PRO A 217 1.33 7.25 -12.53
C PRO A 217 1.98 6.93 -11.17
N ILE A 218 3.24 6.50 -11.17
CA ILE A 218 4.03 6.42 -9.94
C ILE A 218 4.31 7.84 -9.44
N THR A 219 3.92 8.15 -8.21
CA THR A 219 4.25 9.41 -7.53
C THR A 219 5.69 9.39 -7.02
N GLY A 220 6.41 10.51 -7.13
CA GLY A 220 7.74 10.65 -6.52
C GLY A 220 8.82 9.77 -7.16
N VAL A 221 8.73 9.53 -8.47
CA VAL A 221 9.74 8.79 -9.24
C VAL A 221 11.14 9.33 -8.94
N ILE A 222 12.01 8.44 -8.45
CA ILE A 222 13.42 8.73 -8.23
C ILE A 222 14.25 8.27 -9.42
N GLY A 223 15.35 8.99 -9.68
CA GLY A 223 16.36 8.52 -10.63
C GLY A 223 17.12 7.31 -10.10
N PRO A 224 17.86 6.59 -10.97
CA PRO A 224 18.73 5.51 -10.55
C PRO A 224 19.67 5.95 -9.45
N ARG A 225 19.77 5.16 -8.38
CA ARG A 225 20.66 5.44 -7.25
C ARG A 225 21.53 4.24 -6.96
N GLU A 226 22.80 4.48 -6.67
CA GLU A 226 23.68 3.47 -6.11
C GLU A 226 23.28 3.18 -4.66
N ARG A 227 23.05 1.91 -4.36
CA ARG A 227 22.86 1.45 -2.99
C ARG A 227 24.23 1.42 -2.29
N PRO A 228 24.36 1.94 -1.06
CA PRO A 228 25.61 1.81 -0.31
C PRO A 228 26.04 0.35 -0.16
N GLU A 229 27.34 0.08 -0.11
CA GLU A 229 27.88 -1.29 -0.20
C GLU A 229 27.57 -2.20 0.99
N ALA A 230 27.45 -1.66 2.21
CA ALA A 230 27.28 -2.48 3.40
C ALA A 230 26.27 -1.91 4.41
N PRO A 231 25.45 -2.79 5.05
CA PRO A 231 24.63 -2.42 6.20
C PRO A 231 25.51 -2.02 7.39
N VAL A 232 24.95 -1.24 8.33
CA VAL A 232 25.66 -0.85 9.57
C VAL A 232 25.44 -1.88 10.65
N GLY A 233 26.54 -2.49 11.09
CA GLY A 233 26.55 -3.39 12.25
C GLY A 233 25.66 -4.61 12.07
N ASP A 234 25.47 -5.35 13.16
CA ASP A 234 24.63 -6.53 13.16
C ASP A 234 23.14 -6.12 13.25
N ALA A 235 22.33 -6.65 12.33
CA ALA A 235 20.91 -6.37 12.29
C ALA A 235 20.17 -7.04 13.46
N ILE A 236 19.51 -6.24 14.30
CA ILE A 236 18.61 -6.70 15.38
C ILE A 236 17.28 -7.13 14.79
N VAL A 237 16.85 -6.35 13.79
CA VAL A 237 15.62 -6.55 13.04
C VAL A 237 15.97 -6.44 11.55
N GLN A 238 15.37 -7.33 10.76
CA GLN A 238 15.49 -7.33 9.31
C GLN A 238 14.09 -7.38 8.71
N GLY A 239 13.90 -6.58 7.66
CA GLY A 239 12.67 -6.51 6.87
C GLY A 239 13.02 -6.11 5.43
N VAL A 240 12.10 -5.42 4.78
CA VAL A 240 12.25 -4.90 3.42
C VAL A 240 12.62 -3.41 3.51
N GLY A 241 13.72 -3.03 2.86
CA GLY A 241 14.07 -1.63 2.64
C GLY A 241 13.04 -0.96 1.75
N ALA A 242 12.24 -0.07 2.30
CA ALA A 242 11.03 0.46 1.65
C ALA A 242 11.21 1.92 1.20
N SER A 243 12.00 2.69 1.94
CA SER A 243 12.40 4.05 1.59
C SER A 243 13.89 4.20 1.94
N PRO A 244 14.74 4.67 0.99
CA PRO A 244 16.20 4.66 1.14
C PRO A 244 16.68 5.66 2.19
N GLY A 245 17.95 5.52 2.58
CA GLY A 245 18.61 6.40 3.54
C GLY A 245 18.89 5.71 4.88
N ARG A 246 19.68 6.40 5.69
CA ARG A 246 20.18 5.88 6.96
C ARG A 246 20.13 6.97 8.02
N VAL A 247 19.55 6.66 9.18
CA VAL A 247 19.39 7.64 10.25
C VAL A 247 19.44 6.96 11.62
N SER A 248 19.95 7.68 12.61
CA SER A 248 19.86 7.29 14.01
C SER A 248 18.75 8.08 14.69
N GLY A 249 17.94 7.42 15.51
CA GLY A 249 16.88 8.09 16.24
C GLY A 249 16.44 7.29 17.47
N ARG A 250 15.72 7.96 18.36
CA ARG A 250 15.20 7.35 19.58
C ARG A 250 14.02 6.44 19.25
N VAL A 251 14.00 5.23 19.79
CA VAL A 251 12.93 4.26 19.50
C VAL A 251 11.63 4.70 20.16
N ARG A 252 10.56 4.76 19.35
CA ARG A 252 9.21 5.00 19.82
C ARG A 252 8.27 3.91 19.34
N VAL A 253 7.97 2.95 20.22
CA VAL A 253 6.98 1.90 19.93
C VAL A 253 5.57 2.44 20.13
N VAL A 254 4.80 2.52 19.05
CA VAL A 254 3.40 2.99 19.04
C VAL A 254 2.49 1.84 18.65
N ARG A 255 1.42 1.62 19.44
CA ARG A 255 0.50 0.49 19.27
C ARG A 255 -0.82 0.88 18.64
N ASP A 256 -1.25 2.11 18.88
CA ASP A 256 -2.55 2.67 18.56
C ASP A 256 -2.48 4.20 18.60
N LEU A 257 -3.64 4.83 18.36
CA LEU A 257 -3.79 6.30 18.33
C LEU A 257 -3.47 6.95 19.68
N ASP A 258 -3.70 6.26 20.81
CA ASP A 258 -3.43 6.81 22.15
C ASP A 258 -1.92 7.01 22.37
N GLY A 259 -1.09 6.21 21.71
CA GLY A 259 0.36 6.35 21.72
C GLY A 259 0.91 7.53 20.90
N PHE A 260 0.10 8.21 20.10
CA PHE A 260 0.59 9.23 19.15
C PHE A 260 1.23 10.42 19.86
N GLY A 261 0.69 10.84 21.00
CA GLY A 261 1.20 11.98 21.77
C GLY A 261 2.61 11.76 22.36
N ALA A 262 3.11 10.53 22.37
CA ALA A 262 4.43 10.21 22.87
C ALA A 262 5.54 10.31 21.81
N VAL A 263 5.18 10.50 20.53
CA VAL A 263 6.15 10.62 19.42
C VAL A 263 6.68 12.05 19.38
N GLU A 264 8.00 12.19 19.48
CA GLU A 264 8.67 13.48 19.35
C GLU A 264 9.38 13.61 17.98
N PRO A 265 9.62 14.84 17.49
CA PRO A 265 10.41 15.05 16.29
C PRO A 265 11.78 14.37 16.37
N GLY A 266 12.12 13.59 15.34
CA GLY A 266 13.36 12.82 15.27
C GLY A 266 13.28 11.40 15.85
N ASP A 267 12.13 10.97 16.40
CA ASP A 267 11.94 9.58 16.84
C ASP A 267 11.92 8.61 15.66
N VAL A 268 12.38 7.37 15.90
CA VAL A 268 12.12 6.21 15.04
C VAL A 268 10.78 5.61 15.43
N LEU A 269 9.79 5.76 14.55
CA LEU A 269 8.45 5.23 14.75
C LEU A 269 8.44 3.72 14.51
N VAL A 270 8.17 2.92 15.54
CA VAL A 270 8.08 1.45 15.46
C VAL A 270 6.65 1.01 15.73
N CYS A 271 6.00 0.36 14.77
CA CYS A 271 4.61 -0.08 14.92
C CYS A 271 4.35 -1.41 14.19
N ARG A 272 3.15 -1.97 14.32
CA ARG A 272 2.80 -3.21 13.61
C ARG A 272 2.56 -2.95 12.13
N THR A 273 1.71 -1.98 11.86
CA THR A 273 1.23 -1.56 10.55
C THR A 273 0.80 -0.12 10.69
N THR A 274 0.74 0.61 9.59
CA THR A 274 0.21 1.97 9.58
C THR A 274 -1.03 2.03 8.72
N ASP A 275 -1.90 2.94 9.08
CA ASP A 275 -3.01 3.35 8.26
C ASP A 275 -2.89 4.88 8.04
N PRO A 276 -3.77 5.47 7.23
CA PRO A 276 -3.73 6.90 6.90
C PRO A 276 -3.78 7.84 8.11
N ALA A 277 -4.32 7.41 9.26
CA ALA A 277 -4.33 8.22 10.47
C ALA A 277 -2.91 8.49 11.01
N TRP A 278 -1.93 7.66 10.64
CA TRP A 278 -0.54 7.74 11.10
C TRP A 278 0.29 8.75 10.32
N THR A 279 -0.17 9.21 9.16
CA THR A 279 0.57 10.12 8.27
C THR A 279 1.13 11.37 8.97
N PRO A 280 0.45 12.03 9.94
CA PRO A 280 1.03 13.14 10.68
C PRO A 280 2.32 12.79 11.42
N LEU A 281 2.45 11.55 11.94
CA LEU A 281 3.64 11.09 12.64
C LEU A 281 4.85 10.94 11.71
N PHE A 282 4.63 10.56 10.45
CA PHE A 282 5.69 10.46 9.46
C PHE A 282 6.32 11.83 9.19
N GLY A 283 5.53 12.90 9.33
CA GLY A 283 6.00 14.26 9.13
C GLY A 283 6.97 14.77 10.19
N ILE A 284 7.11 14.07 11.32
CA ILE A 284 8.03 14.41 12.43
C ILE A 284 9.03 13.29 12.75
N ALA A 285 8.75 12.04 12.35
CA ALA A 285 9.64 10.91 12.58
C ALA A 285 10.94 11.03 11.76
N ALA A 286 12.05 10.54 12.32
CA ALA A 286 13.30 10.38 11.59
C ALA A 286 13.25 9.19 10.62
N ALA A 287 12.60 8.10 11.03
CA ALA A 287 12.42 6.89 10.23
C ALA A 287 11.20 6.08 10.71
N VAL A 288 10.75 5.14 9.88
CA VAL A 288 9.60 4.26 10.18
C VAL A 288 9.99 2.78 10.09
N VAL A 289 9.58 2.00 11.08
CA VAL A 289 9.75 0.55 11.11
C VAL A 289 8.39 -0.11 11.35
N THR A 290 7.95 -0.98 10.44
CA THR A 290 6.69 -1.73 10.56
C THR A 290 6.89 -3.24 10.56
N GLU A 291 6.12 -3.97 11.38
CA GLU A 291 6.17 -5.44 11.42
C GLU A 291 5.53 -6.09 10.19
N THR A 292 4.58 -5.42 9.54
CA THR A 292 3.91 -5.88 8.33
C THR A 292 4.05 -4.86 7.19
N GLY A 293 3.67 -5.25 5.98
CA GLY A 293 3.74 -4.43 4.78
C GLY A 293 4.88 -4.86 3.85
N GLY A 294 4.73 -4.49 2.58
CA GLY A 294 5.76 -4.60 1.55
C GLY A 294 6.30 -3.23 1.14
N ALA A 295 7.31 -3.21 0.29
CA ALA A 295 7.91 -2.03 -0.29
C ALA A 295 6.90 -1.16 -1.08
N LEU A 296 5.77 -1.72 -1.51
CA LEU A 296 4.74 -1.02 -2.27
C LEU A 296 3.52 -0.65 -1.41
N SER A 297 3.57 -0.89 -0.10
CA SER A 297 2.48 -0.56 0.84
C SER A 297 2.37 0.94 1.15
N HIS A 298 1.25 1.35 1.75
CA HIS A 298 1.01 2.72 2.23
C HIS A 298 2.18 3.31 3.04
N ALA A 299 2.68 2.59 4.04
CA ALA A 299 3.80 3.05 4.87
C ALA A 299 5.04 3.38 4.03
N ALA A 300 5.33 2.55 3.03
CA ALA A 300 6.47 2.71 2.17
C ALA A 300 6.32 3.91 1.23
N ILE A 301 5.12 4.09 0.64
CA ILE A 301 4.80 5.23 -0.23
C ILE A 301 4.96 6.55 0.52
N VAL A 302 4.31 6.69 1.68
CA VAL A 302 4.34 7.93 2.46
C VAL A 302 5.75 8.24 2.97
N ALA A 303 6.53 7.22 3.37
CA ALA A 303 7.91 7.42 3.79
C ALA A 303 8.79 7.96 2.65
N ARG A 304 8.60 7.46 1.42
CA ARG A 304 9.33 7.95 0.23
C ARG A 304 8.95 9.37 -0.14
N GLU A 305 7.66 9.69 -0.12
CA GLU A 305 7.16 11.05 -0.41
C GLU A 305 7.75 12.08 0.58
N LEU A 306 7.97 11.67 1.83
CA LEU A 306 8.55 12.51 2.88
C LEU A 306 10.08 12.40 2.99
N GLY A 307 10.72 11.54 2.20
CA GLY A 307 12.17 11.35 2.18
C GLY A 307 12.76 10.80 3.49
N ILE A 308 11.98 10.03 4.26
CA ILE A 308 12.47 9.40 5.50
C ILE A 308 12.77 7.91 5.28
N PRO A 309 13.84 7.35 5.87
CA PRO A 309 14.14 5.93 5.77
C PRO A 309 13.02 5.05 6.32
N ALA A 310 12.76 3.92 5.67
CA ALA A 310 11.74 2.99 6.14
C ALA A 310 12.13 1.52 5.95
N VAL A 311 11.82 0.71 6.97
CA VAL A 311 11.95 -0.75 6.97
C VAL A 311 10.58 -1.36 7.28
N VAL A 312 10.03 -2.14 6.36
CA VAL A 312 8.68 -2.73 6.49
C VAL A 312 8.73 -4.25 6.50
N GLY A 313 7.66 -4.90 6.97
CA GLY A 313 7.61 -6.36 7.06
C GLY A 313 8.65 -6.95 8.03
N ALA A 314 9.07 -6.15 9.01
CA ALA A 314 10.13 -6.46 9.95
C ALA A 314 9.55 -7.21 11.16
N ASP A 315 9.28 -8.51 10.98
CA ASP A 315 8.52 -9.30 11.93
C ASP A 315 9.11 -9.27 13.36
N GLY A 316 8.25 -9.00 14.34
CA GLY A 316 8.64 -8.88 15.76
C GLY A 316 9.42 -7.61 16.13
N ALA A 317 9.52 -6.61 15.25
CA ALA A 317 10.25 -5.36 15.52
C ALA A 317 9.83 -4.68 16.82
N ARG A 318 8.52 -4.61 17.14
CA ARG A 318 8.07 -3.92 18.36
C ARG A 318 8.61 -4.59 19.62
N ALA A 319 8.62 -5.93 19.65
CA ALA A 319 9.12 -6.67 20.80
C ALA A 319 10.63 -6.54 20.95
N ARG A 320 11.37 -6.62 19.84
CA ARG A 320 12.84 -6.56 19.84
C ARG A 320 13.38 -5.17 20.15
N LEU A 321 12.68 -4.12 19.72
CA LEU A 321 13.13 -2.74 19.87
C LEU A 321 12.56 -2.04 21.12
N ALA A 322 11.53 -2.58 21.79
CA ALA A 322 10.87 -1.93 22.93
C ALA A 322 11.77 -1.55 24.11
N GLY A 323 12.89 -2.26 24.30
CA GLY A 323 13.85 -1.99 25.38
C GLY A 323 15.03 -1.10 24.97
N MET A 324 15.10 -0.68 23.71
CA MET A 324 16.21 0.10 23.19
C MET A 324 15.88 1.58 23.25
N GLU A 325 16.87 2.40 23.62
CA GLU A 325 16.70 3.85 23.59
C GLU A 325 16.95 4.40 22.17
N TRP A 326 18.04 3.98 21.52
CA TRP A 326 18.46 4.47 20.21
C TRP A 326 18.79 3.33 19.25
N VAL A 327 18.48 3.53 17.97
CA VAL A 327 18.78 2.59 16.88
C VAL A 327 19.22 3.32 15.63
N VAL A 328 19.93 2.60 14.75
CA VAL A 328 20.15 3.00 13.37
C VAL A 328 19.15 2.28 12.48
N VAL A 329 18.39 3.03 11.70
CA VAL A 329 17.53 2.48 10.65
C VAL A 329 18.26 2.65 9.32
N ASP A 330 18.43 1.54 8.59
CA ASP A 330 18.97 1.49 7.25
C ASP A 330 17.87 1.03 6.29
N GLY A 331 17.23 2.01 5.65
CA GLY A 331 16.15 1.78 4.70
C GLY A 331 16.62 1.28 3.34
N ASP A 332 17.92 1.34 3.04
CA ASP A 332 18.51 0.77 1.83
C ASP A 332 18.65 -0.75 1.91
N HIS A 333 19.02 -1.25 3.09
CA HIS A 333 19.25 -2.66 3.35
C HIS A 333 18.08 -3.34 4.05
N GLY A 334 17.09 -2.58 4.53
CA GLY A 334 15.98 -3.14 5.28
C GLY A 334 16.38 -3.63 6.66
N THR A 335 17.31 -2.94 7.34
CA THR A 335 17.87 -3.39 8.62
C THR A 335 17.74 -2.33 9.70
N VAL A 336 17.61 -2.77 10.95
CA VAL A 336 17.72 -1.93 12.14
C VAL A 336 18.80 -2.52 13.04
N SER A 337 19.74 -1.69 13.46
CA SER A 337 20.87 -2.08 14.32
C SER A 337 21.01 -1.14 15.51
N SER A 338 21.85 -1.50 16.48
CA SER A 338 22.15 -0.64 17.62
C SER A 338 22.80 0.66 17.15
N ALA A 339 22.42 1.77 17.77
CA ALA A 339 23.20 3.00 17.64
C ALA A 339 24.60 2.81 18.28
N PRO A 340 25.66 3.35 17.66
CA PRO A 340 27.01 3.34 18.23
C PRO A 340 27.12 4.18 19.50
#